data_AF-A0A849G115-F1
#
_entry.id   AF-A0A849G115-F1
#
_cell.length_a   1.000
_cell.length_b   1.000
_cell.length_c   1.000
_cell.angle_alpha   90.00
_cell.angle_beta   90.00
_cell.angle_gamma   90.00
#
_symmetry.space_group_name_H-M   'P 1'
#
loop_
_entity.id
_entity.type
_entity.pdbx_description
1 polymer ?
#
loop_
_entity_poly.entity_id
_entity_poly.type
_entity_poly.pdbx_seq_one_letter_code
_entity_poly.pdbx_strand_id
1 'polypeptide(L)'
;VNRWGGTVTQWETNVQGLRDWITDRCAAINAGLVDCYDVEGPYPLTINIMPPGAGEVEFNSLEITDTPWIGEYFGGLDVEMEANGYGLNVFSHWETNNHILTDYNVDTANFTFMMQDTITAWFVTETSDIVLDVEPAGVGNIKFNNTLYTGLPTTVTAPEDIELPMIAIETDQFWGFDHWELDNHALDPSLLEDTVSITVDTTDYITAVYVEKENYVIEINTNNEDGGTVTFEGTEIDDFPFFIQLLAGETYDIEAGLNEHYSFGGWLLDGILFDGDLNDLLNSFYLTGSGTITAIFIEDENYEVTYDVQPLGTGEIIVDGTVLPYYPYTEKYYEPDLTRSLEAKSQEYFDLANWTTENNSVSPDTKSDEISVVLAANDTIVANFVREFYGYYLPSAFSPNGDGFNDIYFVKGHAIDVSFYSFEIYDRQGRLVFETRDIDQGWNGQGSIDDGYFAQDGVYVYRLTVQSVFDNNKEEVMGNILLTR
;
A
#
# COMPACT_ATOMS: atom_id res chain seq x y z
N VAL A 1 69.57 67.31 -22.79
CA VAL A 1 69.93 68.71 -23.10
C VAL A 1 71.34 69.07 -22.62
N ASN A 2 71.60 69.16 -21.31
CA ASN A 2 72.91 69.62 -20.80
C ASN A 2 74.10 68.68 -21.07
N ARG A 3 73.89 67.38 -21.33
CA ARG A 3 74.97 66.41 -21.57
C ARG A 3 75.41 66.27 -23.03
N TRP A 4 74.52 66.52 -23.99
CA TRP A 4 74.75 66.23 -25.42
C TRP A 4 74.39 67.40 -26.36
N GLY A 5 73.96 68.55 -25.83
CA GLY A 5 73.39 69.64 -26.63
C GLY A 5 71.96 69.34 -27.14
N GLY A 6 71.23 70.36 -27.60
CA GLY A 6 69.86 70.26 -28.15
C GLY A 6 68.72 70.44 -27.13
N THR A 7 67.46 70.50 -27.59
CA THR A 7 66.25 70.63 -26.73
C THR A 7 65.62 69.26 -26.43
N VAL A 8 64.82 69.16 -25.37
CA VAL A 8 64.07 67.91 -25.06
C VAL A 8 63.16 67.52 -26.22
N THR A 9 62.46 68.50 -26.80
CA THR A 9 61.59 68.32 -27.97
C THR A 9 62.34 67.76 -29.19
N GLN A 10 63.56 68.22 -29.44
CA GLN A 10 64.38 67.67 -30.54
C GLN A 10 64.76 66.21 -30.29
N TRP A 11 65.07 65.84 -29.05
CA TRP A 11 65.37 64.46 -28.69
C TRP A 11 64.15 63.55 -28.83
N GLU A 12 62.98 63.97 -28.34
CA GLU A 12 61.72 63.24 -28.51
C GLU A 12 61.37 63.03 -29.98
N THR A 13 61.57 64.06 -30.82
CA THR A 13 61.37 63.97 -32.28
C THR A 13 62.31 62.94 -32.91
N ASN A 14 63.58 62.90 -32.51
CA ASN A 14 64.55 61.94 -33.04
C ASN A 14 64.25 60.50 -32.57
N VAL A 15 63.80 60.32 -31.32
CA VAL A 15 63.38 59.01 -30.80
C VAL A 15 62.13 58.52 -31.53
N GLN A 16 61.17 59.41 -31.79
CA GLN A 16 59.99 59.08 -32.58
C GLN A 16 60.39 58.70 -34.01
N GLY A 17 61.28 59.46 -34.66
CA GLY A 17 61.79 59.09 -35.98
C GLY A 17 62.53 57.75 -36.02
N LEU A 18 63.22 57.35 -34.95
CA LEU A 18 63.81 56.01 -34.84
C LEU A 18 62.73 54.93 -34.68
N ARG A 19 61.68 55.19 -33.89
CA ARG A 19 60.55 54.26 -33.72
C ARG A 19 59.76 54.09 -35.01
N ASP A 20 59.48 55.18 -35.70
CA ASP A 20 58.80 55.19 -37.00
C ASP A 20 59.66 54.41 -38.01
N TRP A 21 60.97 54.67 -38.08
CA TRP A 21 61.88 53.92 -38.96
C TRP A 21 61.94 52.42 -38.63
N ILE A 22 61.98 52.04 -37.35
CA ILE A 22 61.95 50.62 -36.95
C ILE A 22 60.62 49.98 -37.35
N THR A 23 59.51 50.71 -37.24
CA THR A 23 58.17 50.21 -37.57
C THR A 23 57.98 50.10 -39.09
N ASP A 24 58.46 51.09 -39.84
CA ASP A 24 58.41 51.14 -41.30
C ASP A 24 59.29 50.08 -41.97
N ARG A 25 60.31 49.56 -41.25
CA ARG A 25 61.18 48.47 -41.76
C ARG A 25 60.41 47.20 -42.06
N CYS A 26 59.33 46.89 -41.34
CA CYS A 26 58.52 45.70 -41.63
C CYS A 26 57.93 45.78 -43.04
N ALA A 27 57.39 46.94 -43.41
CA ALA A 27 56.87 47.18 -44.75
C ALA A 27 57.99 47.23 -45.81
N ALA A 28 59.14 47.85 -45.48
CA ALA A 28 60.28 47.94 -46.40
C ALA A 28 60.93 46.58 -46.69
N ILE A 29 60.98 45.67 -45.70
CA ILE A 29 61.50 44.31 -45.89
C ILE A 29 60.58 43.52 -46.81
N ASN A 30 59.25 43.56 -46.57
CA ASN A 30 58.30 42.86 -47.44
C ASN A 30 58.32 43.42 -48.86
N ALA A 31 58.33 44.75 -49.02
CA ALA A 31 58.44 45.39 -50.34
C ALA A 31 59.77 45.03 -51.04
N GLY A 32 60.87 44.93 -50.30
CA GLY A 32 62.16 44.50 -50.82
C GLY A 32 62.18 43.03 -51.23
N LEU A 33 61.48 42.15 -50.53
CA LEU A 33 61.34 40.74 -50.90
C LEU A 33 60.52 40.57 -52.18
N VAL A 34 59.40 41.29 -52.31
CA VAL A 34 58.59 41.35 -53.53
C VAL A 34 59.43 41.79 -54.73
N ASP A 35 60.21 42.87 -54.59
CA ASP A 35 61.03 43.44 -55.67
C ASP A 35 62.26 42.57 -56.01
N CYS A 36 62.89 41.93 -55.01
CA CYS A 36 64.11 41.13 -55.23
C CYS A 36 63.83 39.71 -55.74
N TYR A 37 62.68 39.11 -55.38
CA TYR A 37 62.36 37.72 -55.67
C TYR A 37 61.16 37.53 -56.60
N ASP A 38 60.52 38.61 -57.06
CA ASP A 38 59.36 38.58 -57.97
C ASP A 38 58.20 37.73 -57.42
N VAL A 39 57.92 37.89 -56.13
CA VAL A 39 56.86 37.17 -55.40
C VAL A 39 55.70 38.10 -55.07
N GLU A 40 54.47 37.58 -55.06
CA GLU A 40 53.27 38.36 -54.67
C GLU A 40 52.89 38.08 -53.20
N GLY A 41 52.25 39.04 -52.51
CA GLY A 41 51.82 38.88 -51.10
C GLY A 41 52.59 39.76 -50.09
N PRO A 42 52.67 39.37 -48.81
CA PRO A 42 52.22 38.09 -48.25
C PRO A 42 50.69 37.99 -48.17
N TYR A 43 50.17 36.78 -48.31
CA TYR A 43 48.77 36.43 -48.16
C TYR A 43 48.57 35.60 -46.88
N PRO A 44 47.43 35.77 -46.18
CA PRO A 44 47.11 34.94 -45.03
C PRO A 44 46.73 33.51 -45.46
N LEU A 45 47.31 32.51 -44.79
CA LEU A 45 46.91 31.12 -44.84
C LEU A 45 46.33 30.73 -43.48
N THR A 46 45.14 30.15 -43.48
CA THR A 46 44.52 29.57 -42.29
C THR A 46 44.51 28.05 -42.40
N ILE A 47 44.98 27.35 -41.37
CA ILE A 47 44.93 25.89 -41.27
C ILE A 47 44.02 25.52 -40.12
N ASN A 48 43.01 24.71 -40.42
CA ASN A 48 42.07 24.16 -39.45
C ASN A 48 42.29 22.66 -39.30
N ILE A 49 42.14 22.17 -38.07
CA ILE A 49 42.08 20.75 -37.72
C ILE A 49 40.69 20.48 -37.16
N MET A 50 39.95 19.58 -37.80
CA MET A 50 38.57 19.29 -37.43
C MET A 50 38.37 17.79 -37.19
N PRO A 51 37.86 17.37 -36.01
CA PRO A 51 37.59 18.22 -34.84
C PRO A 51 38.88 18.73 -34.17
N PRO A 52 38.84 19.85 -33.43
CA PRO A 52 40.00 20.36 -32.71
C PRO A 52 40.63 19.33 -31.76
N GLY A 53 41.94 19.14 -31.85
CA GLY A 53 42.68 18.14 -31.05
C GLY A 53 42.63 16.71 -31.59
N ALA A 54 41.99 16.48 -32.75
CA ALA A 54 41.96 15.16 -33.39
C ALA A 54 43.30 14.74 -34.03
N GLY A 55 44.24 15.67 -34.17
CA GLY A 55 45.52 15.41 -34.82
C GLY A 55 46.33 16.69 -34.94
N GLU A 56 47.32 16.64 -35.82
CA GLU A 56 48.20 17.73 -36.19
C GLU A 56 48.36 17.82 -37.71
N VAL A 57 48.80 18.99 -38.17
CA VAL A 57 49.21 19.21 -39.55
C VAL A 57 50.65 19.66 -39.56
N GLU A 58 51.53 18.86 -40.14
CA GLU A 58 52.87 19.30 -40.50
C GLU A 58 52.77 20.20 -41.73
N PHE A 59 53.14 21.47 -41.58
CA PHE A 59 53.19 22.44 -42.66
C PHE A 59 54.65 22.85 -42.90
N ASN A 60 55.27 22.29 -43.94
CA ASN A 60 56.70 22.40 -44.25
C ASN A 60 57.65 21.97 -43.11
N SER A 61 57.94 22.87 -42.15
CA SER A 61 58.80 22.59 -40.99
C SER A 61 58.15 23.01 -39.67
N LEU A 62 56.84 23.32 -39.72
CA LEU A 62 56.03 23.69 -38.58
C LEU A 62 55.09 22.53 -38.27
N GLU A 63 55.00 22.18 -36.99
CA GLU A 63 54.00 21.25 -36.48
C GLU A 63 52.83 22.08 -35.93
N ILE A 64 51.67 22.00 -36.58
CA ILE A 64 50.48 22.77 -36.22
C ILE A 64 49.54 21.85 -35.45
N THR A 65 49.34 22.17 -34.18
CA THR A 65 48.43 21.44 -33.28
C THR A 65 47.26 22.31 -32.81
N ASP A 66 47.45 23.63 -32.77
CA ASP A 66 46.41 24.61 -32.46
C ASP A 66 45.59 24.96 -33.71
N THR A 67 44.26 25.02 -33.58
CA THR A 67 43.32 25.33 -34.67
C THR A 67 42.30 26.40 -34.25
N PRO A 68 42.01 27.43 -35.08
CA PRO A 68 42.65 27.72 -36.36
C PRO A 68 44.06 28.32 -36.17
N TRP A 69 45.02 27.85 -36.96
CA TRP A 69 46.34 28.47 -37.07
C TRP A 69 46.37 29.45 -38.25
N ILE A 70 47.00 30.62 -38.08
CA ILE A 70 47.09 31.66 -39.11
C ILE A 70 48.55 32.06 -39.32
N GLY A 71 49.00 32.00 -40.57
CA GLY A 71 50.33 32.47 -41.01
C GLY A 71 50.26 33.38 -42.23
N GLU A 72 51.32 34.15 -42.50
CA GLU A 72 51.45 35.02 -43.67
C GLU A 72 52.58 34.51 -44.58
N TYR A 73 52.26 34.21 -45.84
CA TYR A 73 53.19 33.63 -46.82
C TYR A 73 53.15 34.36 -48.15
N PHE A 74 54.28 34.44 -48.84
CA PHE A 74 54.33 34.94 -50.21
C PHE A 74 53.82 33.86 -51.20
N GLY A 75 53.20 34.29 -52.29
CA GLY A 75 52.76 33.43 -53.37
C GLY A 75 53.93 32.89 -54.21
N GLY A 76 53.69 31.79 -54.94
CA GLY A 76 54.68 31.07 -55.73
C GLY A 76 55.49 30.03 -54.93
N LEU A 77 55.09 29.72 -53.69
CA LEU A 77 55.74 28.71 -52.86
C LEU A 77 55.08 27.35 -53.08
N ASP A 78 55.88 26.33 -53.37
CA ASP A 78 55.43 24.94 -53.30
C ASP A 78 55.39 24.52 -51.83
N VAL A 79 54.23 24.06 -51.40
CA VAL A 79 53.91 23.72 -50.02
C VAL A 79 53.55 22.24 -49.95
N GLU A 80 54.15 21.56 -48.98
CA GLU A 80 53.77 20.22 -48.56
C GLU A 80 53.10 20.29 -47.18
N MET A 81 51.99 19.57 -47.03
CA MET A 81 51.27 19.41 -45.77
C MET A 81 51.05 17.92 -45.52
N GLU A 82 51.25 17.47 -44.28
CA GLU A 82 50.96 16.10 -43.85
C GLU A 82 50.06 16.14 -42.62
N ALA A 83 48.93 15.43 -42.65
CA ALA A 83 47.98 15.37 -41.54
C ALA A 83 48.14 14.07 -40.76
N ASN A 84 48.52 14.18 -39.49
CA ASN A 84 48.73 13.04 -38.60
C ASN A 84 47.67 13.03 -37.50
N GLY A 85 46.94 11.92 -37.38
CA GLY A 85 45.88 11.77 -36.41
C GLY A 85 46.38 11.44 -35.00
N TYR A 86 45.68 11.90 -33.98
CA TYR A 86 45.95 11.57 -32.58
C TYR A 86 44.96 10.52 -32.06
N GLY A 87 45.49 9.54 -31.32
CA GLY A 87 44.69 8.45 -30.77
C GLY A 87 44.01 7.67 -31.89
N LEU A 88 42.68 7.61 -31.84
CA LEU A 88 41.83 6.86 -32.79
C LEU A 88 41.38 7.67 -34.00
N ASN A 89 41.77 8.94 -34.07
CA ASN A 89 41.36 9.79 -35.16
C ASN A 89 42.26 9.51 -36.35
N VAL A 90 41.69 9.12 -37.49
CA VAL A 90 42.40 8.94 -38.74
C VAL A 90 42.07 10.08 -39.69
N PHE A 91 43.04 10.44 -40.53
CA PHE A 91 42.83 11.45 -41.55
C PHE A 91 41.71 10.99 -42.52
N SER A 92 40.75 11.86 -42.76
CA SER A 92 39.64 11.62 -43.67
C SER A 92 39.89 12.28 -45.02
N HIS A 93 39.98 13.61 -45.02
CA HIS A 93 40.20 14.40 -46.23
C HIS A 93 40.61 15.84 -45.91
N TRP A 94 41.16 16.51 -46.92
CA TRP A 94 41.40 17.94 -46.94
C TRP A 94 40.19 18.68 -47.51
N GLU A 95 39.96 19.91 -47.06
CA GLU A 95 39.03 20.87 -47.65
C GLU A 95 39.74 22.21 -47.86
N THR A 96 39.60 22.82 -49.03
CA THR A 96 40.28 24.09 -49.39
C THR A 96 39.27 25.09 -49.98
N ASN A 97 39.49 26.39 -49.78
CA ASN A 97 38.61 27.42 -50.36
C ASN A 97 39.08 27.92 -51.73
N ASN A 98 40.39 28.06 -51.94
CA ASN A 98 40.95 28.72 -53.13
C ASN A 98 41.96 27.86 -53.91
N HIS A 99 42.77 27.04 -53.24
CA HIS A 99 43.72 26.16 -53.92
C HIS A 99 43.08 24.81 -54.30
N ILE A 100 43.66 24.18 -55.32
CA ILE A 100 43.27 22.84 -55.76
C ILE A 100 44.40 21.89 -55.37
N LEU A 101 44.06 20.86 -54.61
CA LEU A 101 45.00 19.79 -54.25
C LEU A 101 45.00 18.70 -55.33
N THR A 102 46.11 17.96 -55.42
CA THR A 102 46.23 16.83 -56.35
C THR A 102 45.31 15.68 -55.98
N ASP A 103 45.14 15.43 -54.69
CA ASP A 103 44.19 14.49 -54.11
C ASP A 103 43.81 14.99 -52.71
N TYR A 104 42.51 15.02 -52.44
CA TYR A 104 41.98 15.50 -51.17
C TYR A 104 41.92 14.39 -50.11
N ASN A 105 42.08 13.12 -50.49
CA ASN A 105 41.88 11.96 -49.60
C ASN A 105 43.19 11.28 -49.18
N VAL A 106 44.33 11.92 -49.44
CA VAL A 106 45.65 11.48 -48.96
C VAL A 106 46.10 12.40 -47.83
N ASP A 107 46.71 11.82 -46.81
CA ASP A 107 47.24 12.51 -45.63
C ASP A 107 48.34 13.51 -46.00
N THR A 108 49.17 13.21 -47.00
CA THR A 108 50.16 14.15 -47.57
C THR A 108 49.61 14.89 -48.80
N ALA A 109 49.39 16.20 -48.68
CA ALA A 109 48.93 17.07 -49.76
C ALA A 109 50.02 18.06 -50.21
N ASN A 110 50.09 18.28 -51.52
CA ASN A 110 51.04 19.20 -52.15
C ASN A 110 50.31 20.22 -53.03
N PHE A 111 50.67 21.50 -52.94
CA PHE A 111 50.13 22.57 -53.80
C PHE A 111 51.05 23.78 -53.88
N THR A 112 50.89 24.61 -54.92
CA THR A 112 51.56 25.91 -55.02
C THR A 112 50.67 26.99 -54.40
N PHE A 113 51.13 27.63 -53.32
CA PHE A 113 50.41 28.72 -52.66
C PHE A 113 50.51 29.99 -53.50
N MET A 114 49.38 30.55 -53.95
CA MET A 114 49.32 31.70 -54.86
C MET A 114 48.52 32.88 -54.30
N MET A 115 47.60 32.62 -53.38
CA MET A 115 46.71 33.64 -52.79
C MET A 115 46.26 33.20 -51.40
N GLN A 116 45.49 34.02 -50.68
CA GLN A 116 44.97 33.63 -49.37
C GLN A 116 44.12 32.36 -49.44
N ASP A 117 44.15 31.52 -48.41
CA ASP A 117 43.28 30.33 -48.34
C ASP A 117 42.98 29.91 -46.90
N THR A 118 41.95 29.09 -46.76
CA THR A 118 41.65 28.33 -45.57
C THR A 118 41.63 26.86 -45.94
N ILE A 119 42.50 26.08 -45.31
CA ILE A 119 42.66 24.65 -45.53
C ILE A 119 42.26 23.94 -44.24
N THR A 120 41.40 22.93 -44.35
CA THR A 120 40.92 22.15 -43.20
C THR A 120 41.33 20.69 -43.37
N ALA A 121 42.05 20.13 -42.41
CA ALA A 121 42.24 18.70 -42.25
C ALA A 121 41.06 18.13 -41.46
N TRP A 122 40.28 17.25 -42.09
CA TRP A 122 39.20 16.52 -41.43
C TRP A 122 39.71 15.16 -40.95
N PHE A 123 39.44 14.85 -39.69
CA PHE A 123 39.71 13.56 -39.07
C PHE A 123 38.40 12.90 -38.65
N VAL A 124 38.38 11.58 -38.67
CA VAL A 124 37.26 10.74 -38.21
C VAL A 124 37.78 9.70 -37.24
N THR A 125 36.98 9.34 -36.23
CA THR A 125 37.32 8.25 -35.30
C THR A 125 36.97 6.92 -35.94
N GLU A 126 37.87 5.93 -35.90
CA GLU A 126 37.55 4.56 -36.32
C GLU A 126 36.60 3.90 -35.31
N THR A 127 35.55 3.27 -35.84
CA THR A 127 34.49 2.67 -35.03
C THR A 127 33.99 1.40 -35.66
N SER A 128 33.69 0.41 -34.83
CA SER A 128 33.07 -0.85 -35.21
C SER A 128 31.74 -1.05 -34.50
N ASP A 129 30.81 -1.73 -35.17
CA ASP A 129 29.49 -2.06 -34.62
C ASP A 129 29.54 -3.39 -33.86
N ILE A 130 29.11 -3.37 -32.60
CA ILE A 130 29.00 -4.53 -31.72
C ILE A 130 27.53 -4.81 -31.46
N VAL A 131 27.10 -6.06 -31.60
CA VAL A 131 25.78 -6.50 -31.14
C VAL A 131 25.91 -7.01 -29.72
N LEU A 132 25.10 -6.47 -28.82
CA LEU A 132 24.96 -6.93 -27.44
C LEU A 132 23.68 -7.74 -27.33
N ASP A 133 23.73 -8.91 -26.70
CA ASP A 133 22.60 -9.81 -26.50
C ASP A 133 22.65 -10.51 -25.13
N VAL A 134 21.53 -11.09 -24.71
CA VAL A 134 21.40 -11.86 -23.46
C VAL A 134 20.61 -13.13 -23.72
N GLU A 135 21.12 -14.25 -23.22
CA GLU A 135 20.45 -15.56 -23.30
C GLU A 135 20.25 -16.16 -21.89
N PRO A 136 19.01 -16.55 -21.51
CA PRO A 136 17.76 -16.37 -22.23
C PRO A 136 17.30 -14.90 -22.36
N ALA A 137 16.58 -14.58 -23.43
CA ALA A 137 16.12 -13.21 -23.68
C ALA A 137 15.33 -12.62 -22.48
N GLY A 138 15.78 -11.47 -21.97
CA GLY A 138 15.10 -10.69 -20.94
C GLY A 138 15.46 -11.02 -19.49
N VAL A 139 16.42 -11.92 -19.24
CA VAL A 139 16.84 -12.31 -17.86
C VAL A 139 17.98 -11.45 -17.30
N GLY A 140 18.54 -10.56 -18.12
CA GLY A 140 19.70 -9.76 -17.78
C GLY A 140 19.85 -8.53 -18.68
N ASN A 141 20.78 -7.67 -18.29
CA ASN A 141 21.15 -6.46 -19.00
C ASN A 141 22.66 -6.39 -19.16
N ILE A 142 23.12 -5.60 -20.14
CA ILE A 142 24.54 -5.33 -20.34
C ILE A 142 24.80 -3.84 -20.12
N LYS A 143 25.75 -3.51 -19.26
CA LYS A 143 26.30 -2.16 -19.17
C LYS A 143 27.59 -2.11 -19.99
N PHE A 144 27.56 -1.42 -21.13
CA PHE A 144 28.68 -1.27 -22.05
C PHE A 144 29.16 0.17 -22.08
N ASN A 145 30.46 0.40 -21.84
CA ASN A 145 31.09 1.72 -21.78
C ASN A 145 30.29 2.72 -20.94
N ASN A 146 30.00 2.35 -19.68
CA ASN A 146 29.20 3.11 -18.72
C ASN A 146 27.71 3.32 -19.05
N THR A 147 27.21 2.83 -20.18
CA THR A 147 25.80 2.94 -20.58
C THR A 147 25.08 1.62 -20.35
N LEU A 148 23.93 1.65 -19.67
CA LEU A 148 23.11 0.46 -19.41
C LEU A 148 22.16 0.21 -20.59
N TYR A 149 22.16 -1.02 -21.11
CA TYR A 149 21.28 -1.47 -22.19
C TYR A 149 20.32 -2.54 -21.66
N THR A 150 19.01 -2.27 -21.80
CA THR A 150 17.94 -3.13 -21.27
C THR A 150 16.99 -3.71 -22.34
N GLY A 151 17.11 -3.25 -23.58
CA GLY A 151 16.32 -3.75 -24.72
C GLY A 151 17.21 -4.57 -25.66
N LEU A 152 17.63 -5.75 -25.21
CA LEU A 152 18.56 -6.62 -25.91
C LEU A 152 17.81 -7.66 -26.77
N PRO A 153 18.35 -8.05 -27.95
CA PRO A 153 19.62 -7.60 -28.53
C PRO A 153 19.59 -6.16 -29.07
N THR A 154 20.73 -5.47 -29.03
CA THR A 154 20.92 -4.13 -29.61
C THR A 154 22.29 -3.96 -30.23
N THR A 155 22.40 -3.14 -31.28
CA THR A 155 23.70 -2.76 -31.86
C THR A 155 24.20 -1.47 -31.21
N VAL A 156 25.48 -1.42 -30.87
CA VAL A 156 26.20 -0.26 -30.35
C VAL A 156 27.41 0.01 -31.22
N THR A 157 27.71 1.28 -31.49
CA THR A 157 28.92 1.67 -32.20
C THR A 157 30.01 2.01 -31.19
N ALA A 158 31.13 1.28 -31.24
CA ALA A 158 32.23 1.38 -30.32
C ALA A 158 33.48 1.93 -31.02
N PRO A 159 34.26 2.82 -30.37
CA PRO A 159 35.57 3.21 -30.88
C PRO A 159 36.51 2.00 -30.93
N GLU A 160 37.27 1.87 -32.02
CA GLU A 160 38.25 0.80 -32.16
C GLU A 160 39.48 1.03 -31.26
N ASP A 161 40.24 -0.01 -30.94
CA ASP A 161 41.51 0.02 -30.18
C ASP A 161 41.48 0.70 -28.79
N ILE A 162 40.30 0.89 -28.20
CA ILE A 162 40.12 1.33 -26.81
C ILE A 162 39.58 0.18 -25.96
N GLU A 163 40.14 0.05 -24.76
CA GLU A 163 39.62 -0.81 -23.72
C GLU A 163 38.32 -0.23 -23.13
N LEU A 164 37.22 -0.93 -23.33
CA LEU A 164 35.87 -0.53 -22.92
C LEU A 164 35.34 -1.45 -21.83
N PRO A 165 34.86 -0.92 -20.69
CA PRO A 165 34.32 -1.74 -19.63
C PRO A 165 32.93 -2.27 -19.98
N MET A 166 32.67 -3.50 -19.56
CA MET A 166 31.43 -4.24 -19.74
C MET A 166 31.02 -4.93 -18.44
N ILE A 167 29.73 -4.89 -18.12
CA ILE A 167 29.18 -5.57 -16.94
C ILE A 167 27.88 -6.29 -17.33
N ALA A 168 27.80 -7.58 -17.05
CA ALA A 168 26.55 -8.34 -17.06
C ALA A 168 25.79 -8.06 -15.77
N ILE A 169 24.51 -7.73 -15.86
CA ILE A 169 23.69 -7.32 -14.71
C ILE A 169 22.43 -8.18 -14.69
N GLU A 170 22.19 -8.91 -13.60
CA GLU A 170 20.96 -9.67 -13.43
C GLU A 170 19.74 -8.74 -13.30
N THR A 171 18.62 -9.13 -13.89
CA THR A 171 17.33 -8.44 -13.67
C THR A 171 16.43 -9.15 -12.67
N ASP A 172 16.70 -10.42 -12.40
CA ASP A 172 15.90 -11.29 -11.55
C ASP A 172 16.84 -12.15 -10.69
N GLN A 173 16.48 -12.33 -9.41
CA GLN A 173 17.23 -13.14 -8.45
C GLN A 173 17.36 -14.61 -8.85
N PHE A 174 16.41 -15.15 -9.64
CA PHE A 174 16.39 -16.55 -10.08
C PHE A 174 17.35 -16.86 -11.23
N TRP A 175 18.02 -15.85 -11.78
CA TRP A 175 19.04 -16.03 -12.82
C TRP A 175 20.41 -15.60 -12.28
N GLY A 176 21.45 -16.28 -12.73
CA GLY A 176 22.84 -15.92 -12.42
C GLY A 176 23.66 -15.85 -13.69
N PHE A 177 24.54 -14.87 -13.78
CA PHE A 177 25.52 -14.82 -14.87
C PHE A 177 26.37 -16.10 -14.84
N ASP A 178 26.54 -16.71 -16.02
CA ASP A 178 27.34 -17.93 -16.19
C ASP A 178 28.65 -17.62 -16.93
N HIS A 179 28.54 -17.07 -18.15
CA HIS A 179 29.69 -16.66 -18.95
C HIS A 179 29.31 -15.72 -20.11
N TRP A 180 30.31 -15.15 -20.76
CA TRP A 180 30.20 -14.43 -22.02
C TRP A 180 30.47 -15.35 -23.22
N GLU A 181 29.68 -15.23 -24.28
CA GLU A 181 29.95 -15.80 -25.60
C GLU A 181 30.21 -14.67 -26.60
N LEU A 182 31.25 -14.81 -27.42
CA LEU A 182 31.64 -13.83 -28.45
C LEU A 182 32.02 -14.56 -29.74
N ASP A 183 31.76 -13.91 -30.89
CA ASP A 183 32.21 -14.40 -32.19
C ASP A 183 33.68 -14.01 -32.46
N ASN A 184 34.07 -12.80 -32.04
CA ASN A 184 35.39 -12.21 -32.19
C ASN A 184 35.91 -11.70 -30.82
N HIS A 185 37.11 -11.10 -30.80
CA HIS A 185 37.77 -10.53 -29.62
C HIS A 185 37.97 -11.49 -28.42
N ALA A 186 38.53 -10.93 -27.35
CA ALA A 186 38.72 -11.59 -26.06
C ALA A 186 38.39 -10.60 -24.95
N LEU A 187 37.93 -11.12 -23.81
CA LEU A 187 37.59 -10.34 -22.63
C LEU A 187 38.67 -10.47 -21.54
N ASP A 188 38.96 -9.37 -20.84
CA ASP A 188 39.82 -9.33 -19.66
C ASP A 188 38.96 -9.08 -18.40
N PRO A 189 39.14 -9.80 -17.28
CA PRO A 189 40.13 -10.85 -17.06
C PRO A 189 39.75 -12.23 -17.64
N SER A 190 38.47 -12.53 -17.81
CA SER A 190 38.02 -13.80 -18.38
C SER A 190 36.55 -13.78 -18.82
N LEU A 191 36.14 -14.76 -19.62
CA LEU A 191 34.74 -14.97 -20.02
C LEU A 191 33.81 -15.35 -18.85
N LEU A 192 34.35 -15.70 -17.67
CA LEU A 192 33.59 -16.17 -16.51
C LEU A 192 33.36 -15.07 -15.46
N GLU A 193 33.93 -13.87 -15.65
CA GLU A 193 33.67 -12.75 -14.75
C GLU A 193 32.52 -11.90 -15.29
N ASP A 194 31.65 -11.43 -14.39
CA ASP A 194 30.52 -10.56 -14.75
C ASP A 194 30.97 -9.17 -15.21
N THR A 195 32.15 -8.73 -14.74
CA THR A 195 32.76 -7.43 -14.96
C THR A 195 34.05 -7.61 -15.73
N VAL A 196 34.05 -7.15 -16.97
CA VAL A 196 35.12 -7.38 -17.95
C VAL A 196 35.45 -6.11 -18.72
N SER A 197 36.52 -6.14 -19.50
CA SER A 197 36.81 -5.16 -20.54
C SER A 197 37.02 -5.82 -21.89
N ILE A 198 36.74 -5.08 -22.96
CA ILE A 198 36.95 -5.49 -24.36
C ILE A 198 37.70 -4.40 -25.12
N THR A 199 38.60 -4.80 -26.01
CA THR A 199 39.20 -3.91 -27.02
C THR A 199 38.67 -4.32 -28.39
N VAL A 200 37.94 -3.42 -29.05
CA VAL A 200 37.26 -3.70 -30.31
C VAL A 200 38.15 -3.30 -31.49
N ASP A 201 38.31 -4.17 -32.49
CA ASP A 201 39.00 -3.86 -33.75
C ASP A 201 38.17 -4.23 -35.00
N THR A 202 37.04 -4.91 -34.78
CA THR A 202 36.14 -5.40 -35.82
C THR A 202 34.71 -5.53 -35.28
N THR A 203 33.74 -5.89 -36.13
CA THR A 203 32.38 -6.17 -35.68
C THR A 203 32.31 -7.47 -34.86
N ASP A 204 31.44 -7.52 -33.86
CA ASP A 204 31.26 -8.69 -33.00
C ASP A 204 29.81 -8.90 -32.56
N TYR A 205 29.51 -10.11 -32.09
CA TYR A 205 28.27 -10.48 -31.44
C TYR A 205 28.57 -10.99 -30.04
N ILE A 206 28.19 -10.22 -29.02
CA ILE A 206 28.51 -10.49 -27.62
C ILE A 206 27.23 -10.86 -26.88
N THR A 207 27.20 -12.06 -26.32
CA THR A 207 26.07 -12.57 -25.54
C THR A 207 26.48 -12.77 -24.08
N ALA A 208 25.76 -12.15 -23.15
CA ALA A 208 25.83 -12.55 -21.73
C ALA A 208 24.88 -13.74 -21.51
N VAL A 209 25.44 -14.89 -21.14
CA VAL A 209 24.69 -16.11 -20.87
C VAL A 209 24.39 -16.22 -19.39
N TYR A 210 23.13 -16.47 -19.07
CA TYR A 210 22.65 -16.68 -17.71
C TYR A 210 22.08 -18.07 -17.56
N VAL A 211 22.21 -18.63 -16.37
CA VAL A 211 21.62 -19.91 -16.00
C VAL A 211 20.62 -19.71 -14.89
N GLU A 212 19.53 -20.48 -14.95
CA GLU A 212 18.53 -20.50 -13.89
C GLU A 212 19.17 -21.05 -12.61
N LYS A 213 19.10 -20.29 -11.53
CA LYS A 213 19.51 -20.74 -10.20
C LYS A 213 18.49 -21.75 -9.70
N GLU A 214 18.99 -22.79 -9.03
CA GLU A 214 18.14 -23.79 -8.42
C GLU A 214 17.12 -23.13 -7.46
N ASN A 215 15.85 -23.37 -7.71
CA ASN A 215 14.74 -22.71 -7.01
C ASN A 215 13.55 -23.66 -6.90
N TYR A 216 12.67 -23.40 -5.94
CA TYR A 216 11.53 -24.25 -5.63
C TYR A 216 10.29 -23.44 -5.30
N VAL A 217 9.12 -23.95 -5.68
CA VAL A 217 7.82 -23.39 -5.29
C VAL A 217 7.38 -23.99 -3.96
N ILE A 218 6.98 -23.13 -3.04
CA ILE A 218 6.50 -23.47 -1.70
C ILE A 218 5.05 -23.02 -1.56
N GLU A 219 4.22 -23.92 -1.08
CA GLU A 219 2.84 -23.66 -0.68
C GLU A 219 2.80 -23.46 0.84
N ILE A 220 2.42 -22.28 1.30
CA ILE A 220 2.19 -21.98 2.71
C ILE A 220 0.68 -22.00 2.97
N ASN A 221 0.26 -22.70 4.02
CA ASN A 221 -1.13 -22.94 4.35
C ASN A 221 -1.37 -22.88 5.87
N THR A 222 -2.64 -22.86 6.26
CA THR A 222 -3.10 -23.04 7.64
C THR A 222 -4.28 -24.00 7.66
N ASN A 223 -4.41 -24.83 8.70
CA ASN A 223 -5.60 -25.67 8.86
C ASN A 223 -6.84 -24.88 9.34
N ASN A 224 -6.63 -23.69 9.91
CA ASN A 224 -7.68 -22.83 10.44
C ASN A 224 -7.22 -21.36 10.44
N GLU A 225 -7.85 -20.54 9.61
CA GLU A 225 -7.55 -19.10 9.47
C GLU A 225 -7.98 -18.29 10.71
N ASP A 226 -8.98 -18.74 11.47
CA ASP A 226 -9.39 -18.07 12.71
C ASP A 226 -8.38 -18.29 13.85
N GLY A 227 -7.50 -19.30 13.70
CA GLY A 227 -6.60 -19.75 14.75
C GLY A 227 -5.43 -18.81 15.05
N GLY A 228 -5.08 -17.96 14.09
CA GLY A 228 -3.90 -17.12 14.21
C GLY A 228 -3.44 -16.53 12.88
N THR A 229 -2.23 -16.01 12.88
CA THR A 229 -1.59 -15.43 11.70
C THR A 229 -0.39 -16.26 11.28
N VAL A 230 -0.01 -16.21 10.01
CA VAL A 230 1.25 -16.77 9.52
C VAL A 230 2.03 -15.66 8.86
N THR A 231 3.29 -15.47 9.25
CA THR A 231 4.19 -14.51 8.62
C THR A 231 5.36 -15.23 7.97
N PHE A 232 5.78 -14.75 6.81
CA PHE A 232 6.94 -15.20 6.06
C PHE A 232 7.91 -14.03 5.90
N GLU A 233 9.17 -14.20 6.32
CA GLU A 233 10.17 -13.12 6.33
C GLU A 233 9.66 -11.83 7.02
N GLY A 234 8.87 -12.00 8.10
CA GLY A 234 8.25 -10.90 8.85
C GLY A 234 7.08 -10.20 8.15
N THR A 235 6.61 -10.71 7.01
CA THR A 235 5.42 -10.20 6.31
C THR A 235 4.24 -11.16 6.51
N GLU A 236 3.11 -10.64 6.97
CA GLU A 236 1.89 -11.42 7.19
C GLU A 236 1.27 -11.90 5.87
N ILE A 237 0.74 -13.12 5.89
CA ILE A 237 0.04 -13.76 4.77
C ILE A 237 -1.46 -13.69 5.05
N ASP A 238 -2.21 -12.99 4.20
CA ASP A 238 -3.65 -12.75 4.38
C ASP A 238 -4.54 -13.79 3.67
N ASP A 239 -4.01 -14.50 2.68
CA ASP A 239 -4.77 -15.42 1.82
C ASP A 239 -4.07 -16.79 1.74
N PHE A 240 -4.82 -17.88 2.01
CA PHE A 240 -4.30 -19.25 1.94
C PHE A 240 -5.06 -20.10 0.90
N PRO A 241 -4.38 -21.01 0.18
CA PRO A 241 -2.93 -21.24 0.19
C PRO A 241 -2.14 -20.12 -0.51
N PHE A 242 -0.98 -19.78 0.06
CA PHE A 242 -0.04 -18.80 -0.48
C PHE A 242 1.11 -19.51 -1.20
N PHE A 243 1.39 -19.13 -2.45
CA PHE A 243 2.47 -19.72 -3.25
C PHE A 243 3.62 -18.74 -3.41
N ILE A 244 4.84 -19.20 -3.14
CA ILE A 244 6.06 -18.41 -3.31
C ILE A 244 7.17 -19.24 -3.96
N GLN A 245 7.94 -18.62 -4.85
CA GLN A 245 9.13 -19.21 -5.44
C GLN A 245 10.37 -18.68 -4.72
N LEU A 246 11.25 -19.59 -4.31
CA LEU A 246 12.38 -19.30 -3.42
C LEU A 246 13.65 -20.00 -3.91
N LEU A 247 14.82 -19.43 -3.61
CA LEU A 247 16.12 -19.95 -4.03
C LEU A 247 16.56 -21.13 -3.14
N ALA A 248 17.16 -22.14 -3.76
CA ALA A 248 17.76 -23.24 -3.03
C ALA A 248 19.03 -22.79 -2.29
N GLY A 249 19.28 -23.38 -1.11
CA GLY A 249 20.48 -23.11 -0.31
C GLY A 249 20.44 -21.85 0.56
N GLU A 250 19.39 -21.02 0.45
CA GLU A 250 19.11 -19.95 1.40
C GLU A 250 18.30 -20.46 2.60
N THR A 251 18.28 -19.66 3.66
CA THR A 251 17.48 -19.91 4.87
C THR A 251 16.36 -18.88 4.91
N TYR A 252 15.14 -19.34 5.14
CA TYR A 252 13.95 -18.51 5.26
C TYR A 252 13.28 -18.71 6.61
N ASP A 253 12.73 -17.63 7.16
CA ASP A 253 12.04 -17.57 8.43
C ASP A 253 10.52 -17.57 8.22
N ILE A 254 9.82 -18.34 9.06
CA ILE A 254 8.37 -18.42 9.12
C ILE A 254 7.91 -18.39 10.58
N GLU A 255 6.85 -17.63 10.85
CA GLU A 255 6.33 -17.48 12.21
C GLU A 255 4.80 -17.62 12.23
N ALA A 256 4.29 -18.31 13.25
CA ALA A 256 2.87 -18.35 13.57
C ALA A 256 2.55 -17.40 14.74
N GLY A 257 1.55 -16.55 14.57
CA GLY A 257 0.92 -15.78 15.65
C GLY A 257 -0.33 -16.50 16.15
N LEU A 258 -0.63 -16.43 17.45
CA LEU A 258 -1.81 -17.07 18.03
C LEU A 258 -2.92 -16.06 18.32
N ASN A 259 -4.13 -16.38 17.89
CA ASN A 259 -5.33 -15.71 18.36
C ASN A 259 -5.76 -16.25 19.73
N GLU A 260 -6.61 -15.50 20.43
CA GLU A 260 -7.16 -15.92 21.71
C GLU A 260 -7.96 -17.23 21.57
N HIS A 261 -7.85 -18.13 22.55
CA HIS A 261 -8.49 -19.45 22.58
C HIS A 261 -7.99 -20.47 21.56
N TYR A 262 -6.78 -20.26 21.04
CA TYR A 262 -6.09 -21.22 20.19
C TYR A 262 -4.71 -21.56 20.75
N SER A 263 -4.31 -22.81 20.52
CA SER A 263 -2.97 -23.31 20.78
C SER A 263 -2.29 -23.75 19.48
N PHE A 264 -0.97 -23.67 19.45
CA PHE A 264 -0.18 -24.10 18.29
C PHE A 264 0.05 -25.61 18.33
N GLY A 265 -0.47 -26.31 17.34
CA GLY A 265 -0.28 -27.75 17.13
C GLY A 265 1.00 -28.11 16.39
N GLY A 266 1.75 -27.11 15.91
CA GLY A 266 3.02 -27.27 15.20
C GLY A 266 2.91 -27.04 13.69
N TRP A 267 4.07 -27.10 13.04
CA TRP A 267 4.21 -27.04 11.59
C TRP A 267 4.10 -28.43 10.97
N LEU A 268 3.19 -28.60 10.01
CA LEU A 268 3.08 -29.79 9.18
C LEU A 268 3.79 -29.54 7.84
N LEU A 269 4.79 -30.37 7.53
CA LEU A 269 5.61 -30.24 6.32
C LEU A 269 5.37 -31.40 5.36
N ASP A 270 5.32 -31.10 4.06
CA ASP A 270 5.42 -32.08 2.97
C ASP A 270 6.49 -31.61 1.98
N GLY A 271 7.46 -32.47 1.65
CA GLY A 271 8.54 -32.12 0.72
C GLY A 271 9.60 -31.11 1.21
N ILE A 272 9.50 -30.59 2.45
CA ILE A 272 10.42 -29.60 3.04
C ILE A 272 10.93 -30.10 4.40
N LEU A 273 12.11 -29.62 4.81
CA LEU A 273 12.70 -29.87 6.13
C LEU A 273 12.99 -28.55 6.85
N PHE A 274 12.60 -28.47 8.13
CA PHE A 274 12.98 -27.39 9.03
C PHE A 274 14.30 -27.74 9.75
N ASP A 275 15.06 -26.72 10.14
CA ASP A 275 16.24 -26.88 11.00
C ASP A 275 15.87 -26.84 12.50
N GLY A 276 14.68 -26.33 12.85
CA GLY A 276 14.18 -26.16 14.22
C GLY A 276 13.17 -27.21 14.71
N ASP A 277 12.58 -26.96 15.89
CA ASP A 277 11.49 -27.77 16.46
C ASP A 277 10.16 -27.38 15.81
N LEU A 278 9.44 -28.35 15.23
CA LEU A 278 8.16 -28.11 14.56
C LEU A 278 7.08 -27.52 15.49
N ASN A 279 7.27 -27.56 16.80
CA ASN A 279 6.34 -26.98 17.76
C ASN A 279 6.64 -25.51 18.12
N ASP A 280 7.79 -24.97 17.68
CA ASP A 280 8.13 -23.57 17.90
C ASP A 280 7.36 -22.67 16.94
N LEU A 281 6.82 -21.56 17.47
CA LEU A 281 6.06 -20.58 16.68
C LEU A 281 6.91 -19.96 15.58
N LEU A 282 8.17 -19.64 15.88
CA LEU A 282 9.16 -19.15 14.93
C LEU A 282 10.08 -20.30 14.52
N ASN A 283 10.20 -20.52 13.23
CA ASN A 283 11.08 -21.53 12.65
C ASN A 283 11.82 -21.00 11.43
N SER A 284 12.90 -21.69 11.08
CA SER A 284 13.63 -21.45 9.86
C SER A 284 13.81 -22.74 9.05
N PHE A 285 13.85 -22.59 7.74
CA PHE A 285 13.92 -23.72 6.81
C PHE A 285 14.82 -23.42 5.61
N TYR A 286 15.33 -24.50 5.02
CA TYR A 286 16.09 -24.45 3.77
C TYR A 286 15.46 -25.39 2.75
N LEU A 287 15.64 -25.06 1.48
CA LEU A 287 14.96 -25.76 0.40
C LEU A 287 15.82 -26.87 -0.17
N THR A 288 15.21 -28.06 -0.28
CA THR A 288 15.76 -29.23 -0.98
C THR A 288 14.83 -29.73 -2.08
N GLY A 289 13.70 -29.05 -2.27
CA GLY A 289 12.58 -29.46 -3.09
C GLY A 289 11.41 -28.49 -2.96
N SER A 290 10.44 -28.60 -3.86
CA SER A 290 9.13 -27.98 -3.69
C SER A 290 8.32 -28.72 -2.64
N GLY A 291 7.42 -28.01 -1.97
CA GLY A 291 6.61 -28.63 -0.92
C GLY A 291 5.63 -27.68 -0.26
N THR A 292 5.06 -28.14 0.85
CA THR A 292 4.01 -27.45 1.58
C THR A 292 4.40 -27.28 3.05
N ILE A 293 4.12 -26.11 3.60
CA ILE A 293 4.21 -25.78 5.02
C ILE A 293 2.82 -25.42 5.50
N THR A 294 2.28 -26.13 6.48
CA THR A 294 0.96 -25.83 7.06
C THR A 294 1.09 -25.52 8.54
N ALA A 295 0.67 -24.33 8.95
CA ALA A 295 0.48 -24.00 10.36
C ALA A 295 -0.73 -24.75 10.91
N ILE A 296 -0.57 -25.46 12.02
CA ILE A 296 -1.67 -26.16 12.68
C ILE A 296 -2.08 -25.38 13.93
N PHE A 297 -3.26 -24.77 13.88
CA PHE A 297 -3.93 -24.18 15.03
C PHE A 297 -5.00 -25.14 15.56
N ILE A 298 -5.03 -25.28 16.88
CA ILE A 298 -5.98 -26.13 17.60
C ILE A 298 -6.83 -25.22 18.48
N GLU A 299 -8.14 -25.20 18.23
CA GLU A 299 -9.07 -24.48 19.10
C GLU A 299 -9.08 -25.11 20.49
N ASP A 300 -9.00 -24.27 21.53
CA ASP A 300 -9.05 -24.72 22.92
C ASP A 300 -10.39 -25.40 23.24
N GLU A 301 -10.39 -26.30 24.22
CA GLU A 301 -11.62 -26.97 24.66
C GLU A 301 -12.68 -25.93 25.07
N ASN A 302 -13.88 -26.09 24.54
CA ASN A 302 -14.97 -25.15 24.72
C ASN A 302 -16.33 -25.84 24.82
N TYR A 303 -17.31 -25.10 25.31
CA TYR A 303 -18.71 -25.48 25.36
C TYR A 303 -19.62 -24.29 25.03
N GLU A 304 -20.82 -24.57 24.53
CA GLU A 304 -21.81 -23.58 24.11
C GLU A 304 -23.01 -23.55 25.05
N VAL A 305 -23.35 -22.35 25.51
CA VAL A 305 -24.54 -22.13 26.36
C VAL A 305 -25.53 -21.29 25.58
N THR A 306 -26.76 -21.80 25.48
CA THR A 306 -27.87 -21.11 24.83
C THR A 306 -28.81 -20.53 25.88
N TYR A 307 -29.08 -19.24 25.79
CA TYR A 307 -30.03 -18.51 26.63
C TYR A 307 -31.33 -18.30 25.86
N ASP A 308 -32.47 -18.69 26.43
CA ASP A 308 -33.77 -18.57 25.79
C ASP A 308 -34.85 -18.02 26.73
N VAL A 309 -35.86 -17.35 26.17
CA VAL A 309 -36.99 -16.79 26.90
C VAL A 309 -38.28 -17.44 26.42
N GLN A 310 -39.04 -18.02 27.34
CA GLN A 310 -40.29 -18.69 27.01
C GLN A 310 -41.47 -18.16 27.83
N PRO A 311 -42.56 -17.73 27.17
CA PRO A 311 -42.71 -17.51 25.73
C PRO A 311 -41.84 -16.37 25.18
N LEU A 312 -41.51 -16.38 23.89
CA LEU A 312 -40.72 -15.30 23.29
C LEU A 312 -41.42 -13.94 23.46
N GLY A 313 -40.70 -12.94 23.96
CA GLY A 313 -41.19 -11.57 24.14
C GLY A 313 -41.90 -11.31 25.49
N THR A 314 -41.89 -12.26 26.43
CA THR A 314 -42.48 -12.07 27.77
C THR A 314 -41.47 -11.61 28.82
N GLY A 315 -40.20 -11.51 28.47
CA GLY A 315 -39.13 -11.09 29.36
C GLY A 315 -37.81 -10.87 28.62
N GLU A 316 -36.82 -10.45 29.37
CA GLU A 316 -35.43 -10.27 28.96
C GLU A 316 -34.53 -11.04 29.94
N ILE A 317 -33.46 -11.65 29.44
CA ILE A 317 -32.34 -12.18 30.20
C ILE A 317 -31.19 -11.18 30.13
N ILE A 318 -30.66 -10.83 31.30
CA ILE A 318 -29.49 -9.98 31.49
C ILE A 318 -28.37 -10.87 32.03
N VAL A 319 -27.23 -10.90 31.34
CA VAL A 319 -26.05 -11.68 31.72
C VAL A 319 -24.94 -10.73 32.15
N ASP A 320 -24.50 -10.85 33.40
CA ASP A 320 -23.49 -9.99 34.02
C ASP A 320 -23.75 -8.48 33.81
N GLY A 321 -25.02 -8.09 33.91
CA GLY A 321 -25.48 -6.71 33.75
C GLY A 321 -25.73 -6.26 32.30
N THR A 322 -25.56 -7.14 31.31
CA THR A 322 -25.81 -6.85 29.89
C THR A 322 -27.05 -7.56 29.38
N VAL A 323 -28.01 -6.81 28.82
CA VAL A 323 -29.22 -7.39 28.20
C VAL A 323 -28.85 -8.12 26.92
N LEU A 324 -29.29 -9.37 26.77
CA LEU A 324 -29.06 -10.13 25.55
C LEU A 324 -29.87 -9.55 24.37
N PRO A 325 -29.31 -9.52 23.14
CA PRO A 325 -29.89 -8.79 22.02
C PRO A 325 -31.09 -9.49 21.35
N TYR A 326 -31.18 -10.83 21.46
CA TYR A 326 -32.24 -11.65 20.87
C TYR A 326 -32.30 -13.00 21.59
N TYR A 327 -33.36 -13.78 21.35
CA TYR A 327 -33.53 -15.12 21.91
C TYR A 327 -33.99 -16.10 20.82
N PRO A 328 -33.47 -17.34 20.78
CA PRO A 328 -32.36 -17.84 21.62
C PRO A 328 -31.01 -17.19 21.26
N TYR A 329 -30.14 -17.00 22.25
CA TYR A 329 -28.79 -16.46 22.09
C TYR A 329 -27.76 -17.50 22.56
N THR A 330 -26.80 -17.86 21.70
CA THR A 330 -25.77 -18.85 22.01
C THR A 330 -24.42 -18.18 22.13
N GLU A 331 -23.68 -18.52 23.18
CA GLU A 331 -22.33 -18.02 23.45
C GLU A 331 -21.40 -19.18 23.77
N LYS A 332 -20.17 -19.10 23.26
CA LYS A 332 -19.11 -20.10 23.47
C LYS A 332 -18.22 -19.68 24.63
N TYR A 333 -17.87 -20.64 25.49
CA TYR A 333 -17.05 -20.44 26.68
C TYR A 333 -15.90 -21.45 26.72
N TYR A 334 -14.73 -20.99 27.15
CA TYR A 334 -13.48 -21.76 27.17
C TYR A 334 -12.99 -22.06 28.61
N GLU A 335 -13.58 -21.42 29.61
CA GLU A 335 -13.23 -21.63 31.02
C GLU A 335 -14.19 -22.64 31.67
N PRO A 336 -13.67 -23.72 32.28
CA PRO A 336 -14.51 -24.64 33.05
C PRO A 336 -14.97 -23.98 34.36
N ASP A 337 -16.16 -24.35 34.80
CA ASP A 337 -16.79 -23.88 36.06
C ASP A 337 -16.94 -22.35 36.16
N LEU A 338 -17.08 -21.67 35.01
CA LEU A 338 -17.27 -20.22 34.95
C LEU A 338 -18.61 -19.83 35.61
N THR A 339 -18.58 -18.95 36.61
CA THR A 339 -19.79 -18.47 37.28
C THR A 339 -20.30 -17.20 36.63
N ARG A 340 -21.56 -17.21 36.19
CA ARG A 340 -22.26 -16.06 35.57
C ARG A 340 -23.44 -15.62 36.42
N SER A 341 -23.68 -14.32 36.47
CA SER A 341 -24.87 -13.72 37.07
C SER A 341 -25.94 -13.54 35.99
N LEU A 342 -27.12 -14.13 36.18
CA LEU A 342 -28.27 -13.97 35.30
C LEU A 342 -29.40 -13.26 36.04
N GLU A 343 -30.04 -12.32 35.36
CA GLU A 343 -31.26 -11.65 35.83
C GLU A 343 -32.36 -11.83 34.78
N ALA A 344 -33.54 -12.27 35.22
CA ALA A 344 -34.75 -12.35 34.43
C ALA A 344 -35.58 -11.11 34.70
N LYS A 345 -35.69 -10.25 33.70
CA LYS A 345 -36.51 -9.05 33.74
C LYS A 345 -37.81 -9.28 33.01
N SER A 346 -38.90 -9.40 33.76
CA SER A 346 -40.23 -9.62 33.19
C SER A 346 -40.72 -8.42 32.37
N GLN A 347 -41.45 -8.71 31.29
CA GLN A 347 -42.29 -7.70 30.64
C GLN A 347 -43.55 -7.42 31.48
N GLU A 348 -44.22 -6.30 31.19
CA GLU A 348 -45.48 -5.93 31.86
C GLU A 348 -46.50 -7.07 31.76
N TYR A 349 -47.14 -7.40 32.88
CA TYR A 349 -48.11 -8.49 33.03
C TYR A 349 -47.54 -9.92 32.97
N PHE A 350 -46.23 -10.09 33.10
CA PHE A 350 -45.62 -11.40 33.24
C PHE A 350 -44.78 -11.49 34.51
N ASP A 351 -44.74 -12.68 35.09
CA ASP A 351 -43.88 -13.04 36.22
C ASP A 351 -42.93 -14.16 35.79
N LEU A 352 -41.70 -14.15 36.32
CA LEU A 352 -40.82 -15.30 36.18
C LEU A 352 -41.46 -16.50 36.93
N ALA A 353 -41.64 -17.60 36.21
CA ALA A 353 -42.06 -18.87 36.80
C ALA A 353 -40.88 -19.67 37.33
N ASN A 354 -39.83 -19.84 36.49
CA ASN A 354 -38.55 -20.41 36.86
C ASN A 354 -37.51 -20.33 35.72
N TRP A 355 -36.27 -20.58 36.09
CA TRP A 355 -35.18 -20.98 35.21
C TRP A 355 -35.15 -22.50 35.02
N THR A 356 -34.91 -22.97 33.80
CA THR A 356 -34.60 -24.38 33.50
C THR A 356 -33.23 -24.51 32.86
N THR A 357 -32.48 -25.53 33.26
CA THR A 357 -31.14 -25.88 32.79
C THR A 357 -31.00 -27.40 32.91
N GLU A 358 -30.30 -28.05 31.98
CA GLU A 358 -30.08 -29.50 32.02
C GLU A 358 -28.74 -29.86 32.67
N ASN A 359 -27.70 -29.07 32.40
CA ASN A 359 -26.32 -29.43 32.74
C ASN A 359 -25.65 -28.49 33.74
N ASN A 360 -26.30 -27.40 34.15
CA ASN A 360 -25.71 -26.41 35.06
C ASN A 360 -26.47 -26.31 36.39
N SER A 361 -25.78 -25.83 37.43
CA SER A 361 -26.37 -25.61 38.74
C SER A 361 -26.69 -24.14 38.95
N VAL A 362 -27.92 -23.85 39.40
CA VAL A 362 -28.37 -22.50 39.73
C VAL A 362 -28.38 -22.24 41.24
N SER A 363 -28.12 -21.01 41.65
CA SER A 363 -28.18 -20.52 43.03
C SER A 363 -28.83 -19.13 43.08
N PRO A 364 -29.65 -18.77 44.07
CA PRO A 364 -30.02 -19.60 45.23
C PRO A 364 -31.06 -20.68 44.92
N ASP A 365 -31.93 -20.44 43.93
CA ASP A 365 -32.95 -21.39 43.44
C ASP A 365 -33.35 -21.05 42.00
N THR A 366 -34.24 -21.85 41.40
CA THR A 366 -34.70 -21.62 40.03
C THR A 366 -35.79 -20.55 39.91
N LYS A 367 -36.28 -19.95 41.00
CA LYS A 367 -37.43 -19.02 40.96
C LYS A 367 -37.06 -17.58 41.26
N SER A 368 -35.83 -17.35 41.67
CA SER A 368 -35.31 -16.01 41.92
C SER A 368 -35.09 -15.27 40.59
N ASP A 369 -35.45 -13.99 40.56
CA ASP A 369 -35.24 -13.13 39.39
C ASP A 369 -33.75 -13.00 39.08
N GLU A 370 -32.91 -12.91 40.12
CA GLU A 370 -31.45 -12.94 40.03
C GLU A 370 -30.91 -14.30 40.48
N ILE A 371 -30.13 -14.95 39.62
CA ILE A 371 -29.45 -16.23 39.90
C ILE A 371 -27.98 -16.16 39.53
N SER A 372 -27.17 -17.00 40.16
CA SER A 372 -25.83 -17.36 39.69
C SER A 372 -25.86 -18.76 39.09
N VAL A 373 -25.22 -18.94 37.93
CA VAL A 373 -25.08 -20.22 37.26
C VAL A 373 -23.60 -20.56 37.09
N VAL A 374 -23.22 -21.77 37.48
CA VAL A 374 -21.88 -22.32 37.21
C VAL A 374 -21.94 -23.08 35.89
N LEU A 375 -21.25 -22.58 34.87
CA LEU A 375 -21.20 -23.15 33.53
C LEU A 375 -20.08 -24.18 33.43
N ALA A 376 -20.42 -25.41 33.03
CA ALA A 376 -19.43 -26.49 32.93
C ALA A 376 -19.61 -27.39 31.70
N ALA A 377 -20.68 -27.20 30.92
CA ALA A 377 -20.98 -28.00 29.75
C ALA A 377 -21.99 -27.32 28.82
N ASN A 378 -22.15 -27.87 27.62
CA ASN A 378 -23.18 -27.44 26.67
C ASN A 378 -24.56 -27.49 27.33
N ASP A 379 -25.34 -26.42 27.21
CA ASP A 379 -26.64 -26.36 27.88
C ASP A 379 -27.58 -25.34 27.24
N THR A 380 -28.86 -25.45 27.55
CA THR A 380 -29.86 -24.42 27.25
C THR A 380 -30.49 -23.94 28.56
N ILE A 381 -30.20 -22.70 28.91
CA ILE A 381 -30.76 -22.02 30.08
C ILE A 381 -31.97 -21.21 29.63
N VAL A 382 -33.15 -21.56 30.13
CA VAL A 382 -34.41 -20.92 29.72
C VAL A 382 -35.02 -20.17 30.90
N ALA A 383 -35.34 -18.89 30.70
CA ALA A 383 -36.21 -18.14 31.59
C ALA A 383 -37.67 -18.35 31.18
N ASN A 384 -38.43 -19.08 32.02
CA ASN A 384 -39.83 -19.37 31.78
C ASN A 384 -40.69 -18.34 32.50
N PHE A 385 -41.49 -17.59 31.77
CA PHE A 385 -42.42 -16.61 32.29
C PHE A 385 -43.86 -17.10 32.19
N VAL A 386 -44.69 -16.65 33.12
CA VAL A 386 -46.13 -16.91 33.15
C VAL A 386 -46.88 -15.59 33.24
N ARG A 387 -48.12 -15.60 32.74
CA ARG A 387 -49.00 -14.44 32.83
C ARG A 387 -49.32 -14.15 34.29
N GLU A 388 -49.32 -12.86 34.64
CA GLU A 388 -49.88 -12.39 35.91
C GLU A 388 -51.36 -12.78 36.04
N PHE A 389 -51.87 -12.78 37.26
CA PHE A 389 -53.25 -13.13 37.52
C PHE A 389 -54.21 -12.03 37.02
N TYR A 390 -55.05 -12.35 36.04
CA TYR A 390 -56.17 -11.48 35.66
C TYR A 390 -57.30 -11.58 36.69
N GLY A 391 -57.72 -10.44 37.25
CA GLY A 391 -58.87 -10.41 38.13
C GLY A 391 -59.27 -9.01 38.57
N TYR A 392 -60.51 -8.90 39.06
CA TYR A 392 -61.08 -7.68 39.57
C TYR A 392 -61.95 -7.94 40.80
N TYR A 393 -62.07 -6.92 41.65
CA TYR A 393 -62.90 -6.93 42.83
C TYR A 393 -63.71 -5.65 42.96
N LEU A 394 -65.00 -5.82 43.25
CA LEU A 394 -65.95 -4.75 43.55
C LEU A 394 -66.54 -5.00 44.95
N PRO A 395 -66.46 -4.02 45.88
CA PRO A 395 -67.08 -4.18 47.19
C PRO A 395 -68.61 -4.20 47.07
N SER A 396 -69.33 -4.79 48.03
CA SER A 396 -70.80 -4.84 47.98
C SER A 396 -71.47 -3.56 48.48
N ALA A 397 -70.73 -2.70 49.17
CA ALA A 397 -71.23 -1.47 49.78
C ALA A 397 -70.12 -0.41 49.91
N PHE A 398 -70.50 0.86 50.01
CA PHE A 398 -69.60 1.96 50.36
C PHE A 398 -70.35 3.06 51.12
N SER A 399 -69.59 3.93 51.80
CA SER A 399 -70.11 4.92 52.73
C SER A 399 -69.53 6.31 52.45
N PRO A 400 -70.10 7.06 51.49
CA PRO A 400 -69.65 8.40 51.15
C PRO A 400 -70.08 9.42 52.21
N ASN A 401 -69.41 9.40 53.37
CA ASN A 401 -69.67 10.24 54.55
C ASN A 401 -68.54 11.26 54.82
N GLY A 402 -67.43 11.17 54.08
CA GLY A 402 -66.28 12.06 54.15
C GLY A 402 -65.28 11.74 55.28
N ASP A 403 -65.30 10.52 55.82
CA ASP A 403 -64.37 10.07 56.88
C ASP A 403 -63.02 9.56 56.35
N GLY A 404 -62.88 9.45 55.02
CA GLY A 404 -61.68 8.97 54.32
C GLY A 404 -61.69 7.47 54.05
N PHE A 405 -62.69 6.71 54.51
CA PHE A 405 -62.77 5.26 54.38
C PHE A 405 -64.01 4.84 53.59
N ASN A 406 -63.78 4.11 52.48
CA ASN A 406 -64.86 3.67 51.57
C ASN A 406 -65.77 4.82 51.08
N ASP A 407 -65.21 6.03 50.94
CA ASP A 407 -65.95 7.19 50.43
C ASP A 407 -66.15 7.15 48.92
N ILE A 408 -65.30 6.39 48.21
CA ILE A 408 -65.27 6.28 46.75
C ILE A 408 -65.42 4.80 46.38
N TYR A 409 -66.39 4.52 45.51
CA TYR A 409 -66.64 3.19 44.95
C TYR A 409 -65.96 3.05 43.58
N PHE A 410 -64.94 2.19 43.48
CA PHE A 410 -64.22 1.93 42.23
C PHE A 410 -63.82 0.45 42.13
N VAL A 411 -63.47 0.03 40.92
CA VAL A 411 -63.01 -1.32 40.61
C VAL A 411 -61.54 -1.45 41.02
N LYS A 412 -61.21 -2.46 41.83
CA LYS A 412 -59.82 -2.86 42.04
C LYS A 412 -59.48 -3.96 41.05
N GLY A 413 -58.59 -3.68 40.11
CA GLY A 413 -58.26 -4.58 39.00
C GLY A 413 -56.77 -4.88 38.87
N HIS A 414 -56.46 -6.02 38.28
CA HIS A 414 -55.10 -6.40 37.88
C HIS A 414 -55.14 -7.06 36.49
N ALA A 415 -54.13 -6.77 35.65
CA ALA A 415 -54.03 -7.19 34.25
C ALA A 415 -55.29 -6.88 33.40
N ILE A 416 -55.90 -5.70 33.60
CA ILE A 416 -57.10 -5.23 32.87
C ILE A 416 -56.69 -4.30 31.73
N ASP A 417 -57.18 -4.57 30.51
CA ASP A 417 -57.04 -3.63 29.39
C ASP A 417 -57.97 -2.43 29.59
N VAL A 418 -57.37 -1.30 29.99
CA VAL A 418 -58.07 -0.05 30.27
C VAL A 418 -58.78 0.53 29.03
N SER A 419 -58.40 0.14 27.82
CA SER A 419 -59.02 0.61 26.57
C SER A 419 -60.48 0.15 26.43
N PHE A 420 -60.82 -0.97 27.09
CA PHE A 420 -62.14 -1.57 27.05
C PHE A 420 -62.87 -1.48 28.40
N TYR A 421 -62.28 -0.79 29.37
CA TYR A 421 -62.90 -0.55 30.66
C TYR A 421 -64.06 0.44 30.52
N SER A 422 -65.23 0.05 31.06
CA SER A 422 -66.39 0.92 31.19
C SER A 422 -67.14 0.56 32.46
N PHE A 423 -67.41 1.56 33.29
CA PHE A 423 -68.09 1.35 34.56
C PHE A 423 -69.24 2.33 34.71
N GLU A 424 -70.46 1.80 34.83
CA GLU A 424 -71.71 2.55 34.89
C GLU A 424 -72.50 2.16 36.14
N ILE A 425 -73.16 3.12 36.77
CA ILE A 425 -74.01 2.90 37.94
C ILE A 425 -75.38 3.54 37.68
N TYR A 426 -76.43 2.80 38.01
CA TYR A 426 -77.83 3.18 37.82
C TYR A 426 -78.57 3.22 39.15
N ASP A 427 -79.49 4.17 39.29
CA ASP A 427 -80.43 4.21 40.39
C ASP A 427 -81.51 3.12 40.26
N ARG A 428 -82.34 2.97 41.30
CA ARG A 428 -83.46 2.01 41.34
C ARG A 428 -84.54 2.23 40.26
N GLN A 429 -84.55 3.39 39.59
CA GLN A 429 -85.44 3.70 38.46
C GLN A 429 -84.81 3.35 37.10
N GLY A 430 -83.54 2.91 37.08
CA GLY A 430 -82.78 2.63 35.86
C GLY A 430 -82.12 3.86 35.25
N ARG A 431 -82.03 4.99 35.97
CA ARG A 431 -81.36 6.20 35.49
C ARG A 431 -79.85 6.13 35.80
N LEU A 432 -79.01 6.47 34.83
CA LEU A 432 -77.55 6.53 34.99
C LEU A 432 -77.18 7.65 35.97
N VAL A 433 -76.42 7.32 37.01
CA VAL A 433 -75.94 8.26 38.04
C VAL A 433 -74.43 8.45 38.02
N PHE A 434 -73.69 7.52 37.42
CA PHE A 434 -72.24 7.62 37.27
C PHE A 434 -71.80 6.80 36.05
N GLU A 435 -70.86 7.32 35.29
CA GLU A 435 -70.15 6.60 34.24
C GLU A 435 -68.68 7.01 34.24
N THR A 436 -67.79 6.06 33.94
CA THR A 436 -66.38 6.34 33.67
C THR A 436 -65.76 5.29 32.76
N ARG A 437 -64.70 5.69 32.05
CA ARG A 437 -63.79 4.82 31.29
C ARG A 437 -62.36 4.84 31.85
N ASP A 438 -62.18 5.52 32.98
CA ASP A 438 -60.92 5.61 33.70
C ASP A 438 -61.01 4.70 34.93
N ILE A 439 -60.14 3.70 35.02
CA ILE A 439 -60.15 2.70 36.10
C ILE A 439 -59.79 3.29 37.46
N ASP A 440 -59.06 4.41 37.46
CA ASP A 440 -58.67 5.13 38.68
C ASP A 440 -59.77 6.08 39.19
N GLN A 441 -60.87 6.22 38.42
CA GLN A 441 -62.03 7.02 38.83
C GLN A 441 -63.11 6.16 39.47
N GLY A 442 -63.66 6.67 40.57
CA GLY A 442 -64.74 6.03 41.30
C GLY A 442 -65.91 6.95 41.61
N TRP A 443 -67.01 6.33 41.99
CA TRP A 443 -68.23 7.03 42.37
C TRP A 443 -68.19 7.42 43.84
N ASN A 444 -68.28 8.72 44.11
CA ASN A 444 -68.33 9.29 45.46
C ASN A 444 -69.76 9.45 46.00
N GLY A 445 -70.75 8.82 45.37
CA GLY A 445 -72.16 8.96 45.76
C GLY A 445 -72.85 10.22 45.24
N GLN A 446 -72.32 10.89 44.22
CA GLN A 446 -73.04 11.93 43.48
C GLN A 446 -74.32 11.35 42.83
N GLY A 447 -75.43 12.07 42.91
CA GLY A 447 -76.70 11.69 42.27
C GLY A 447 -76.64 11.87 40.75
N SER A 448 -77.81 11.85 40.09
CA SER A 448 -77.93 12.02 38.64
C SER A 448 -77.00 13.12 38.12
N ILE A 449 -76.31 12.82 37.01
CA ILE A 449 -75.30 13.71 36.38
C ILE A 449 -75.86 15.12 36.15
N ASP A 450 -77.18 15.24 35.94
CA ASP A 450 -77.89 16.49 35.66
C ASP A 450 -78.39 17.26 36.90
N ASP A 451 -78.46 16.63 38.08
CA ASP A 451 -79.22 17.16 39.22
C ASP A 451 -78.35 17.88 40.27
N GLY A 452 -77.03 17.61 40.30
CA GLY A 452 -76.08 18.25 41.23
C GLY A 452 -76.24 17.91 42.73
N TYR A 453 -77.13 16.99 43.09
CA TYR A 453 -77.37 16.54 44.46
C TYR A 453 -76.73 15.17 44.74
N PHE A 454 -76.43 14.85 46.00
CA PHE A 454 -75.94 13.51 46.40
C PHE A 454 -77.04 12.43 46.30
N ALA A 455 -76.62 11.21 45.94
CA ALA A 455 -77.49 10.05 45.80
C ALA A 455 -78.06 9.61 47.16
N GLN A 456 -79.31 9.15 47.21
CA GLN A 456 -79.95 8.69 48.45
C GLN A 456 -79.39 7.33 48.90
N ASP A 457 -79.44 7.05 50.20
CA ASP A 457 -79.12 5.73 50.74
C ASP A 457 -80.05 4.67 50.13
N GLY A 458 -79.47 3.56 49.70
CA GLY A 458 -80.21 2.52 49.00
C GLY A 458 -79.35 1.63 48.11
N VAL A 459 -80.03 0.76 47.36
CA VAL A 459 -79.40 -0.17 46.43
C VAL A 459 -79.36 0.43 45.04
N TYR A 460 -78.17 0.43 44.45
CA TYR A 460 -77.86 0.82 43.09
C TYR A 460 -77.42 -0.40 42.30
N VAL A 461 -77.58 -0.35 40.97
CA VAL A 461 -77.14 -1.43 40.08
C VAL A 461 -75.93 -0.91 39.31
N TYR A 462 -74.88 -1.71 39.19
CA TYR A 462 -73.75 -1.38 38.33
C TYR A 462 -73.70 -2.29 37.11
N ARG A 463 -73.08 -1.77 36.05
CA ARG A 463 -72.61 -2.53 34.89
C ARG A 463 -71.13 -2.22 34.69
N LEU A 464 -70.31 -3.26 34.75
CA LEU A 464 -68.87 -3.22 34.52
C LEU A 464 -68.56 -3.97 33.23
N THR A 465 -67.84 -3.33 32.32
CA THR A 465 -67.19 -3.99 31.18
C THR A 465 -65.68 -4.01 31.45
N VAL A 466 -65.10 -5.20 31.44
CA VAL A 466 -63.65 -5.42 31.62
C VAL A 466 -63.15 -6.45 30.62
N GLN A 467 -61.86 -6.39 30.33
CA GLN A 467 -61.17 -7.33 29.46
C GLN A 467 -59.77 -7.60 30.01
N SER A 468 -59.29 -8.83 29.87
CA SER A 468 -57.89 -9.14 30.17
C SER A 468 -56.96 -8.49 29.14
N VAL A 469 -55.76 -8.11 29.55
CA VAL A 469 -54.68 -7.71 28.63
C VAL A 469 -54.17 -8.87 27.76
N PHE A 470 -54.46 -10.14 28.14
CA PHE A 470 -53.93 -11.32 27.46
C PHE A 470 -54.89 -11.96 26.45
N ASP A 471 -56.17 -11.63 26.50
CA ASP A 471 -57.18 -12.19 25.62
C ASP A 471 -58.22 -11.16 25.19
N ASN A 472 -58.99 -11.51 24.16
CA ASN A 472 -60.00 -10.63 23.59
C ASN A 472 -61.39 -10.84 24.19
N ASN A 473 -61.49 -11.51 25.34
CA ASN A 473 -62.77 -11.85 25.94
C ASN A 473 -63.26 -10.71 26.83
N LYS A 474 -64.25 -9.97 26.33
CA LYS A 474 -64.91 -8.93 27.10
C LYS A 474 -65.93 -9.53 28.05
N GLU A 475 -65.83 -9.20 29.32
CA GLU A 475 -66.77 -9.58 30.35
C GLU A 475 -67.66 -8.39 30.69
N GLU A 476 -68.98 -8.60 30.62
CA GLU A 476 -69.98 -7.66 31.12
C GLU A 476 -70.59 -8.22 32.41
N VAL A 477 -70.38 -7.49 33.50
CA VAL A 477 -70.74 -7.91 34.84
C VAL A 477 -71.75 -6.93 35.39
N MET A 478 -72.88 -7.45 35.87
CA MET A 478 -73.89 -6.66 36.56
C MET A 478 -73.98 -7.09 38.02
N GLY A 479 -74.17 -6.12 38.91
CA GLY A 479 -74.35 -6.39 40.32
C GLY A 479 -75.00 -5.23 41.05
N ASN A 480 -75.10 -5.37 42.37
CA ASN A 480 -75.75 -4.39 43.23
C ASN A 480 -74.73 -3.74 44.17
N ILE A 481 -74.91 -2.46 44.45
CA ILE A 481 -74.12 -1.66 45.40
C ILE A 481 -75.08 -1.15 46.46
N LEU A 482 -74.73 -1.34 47.74
CA LEU A 482 -75.40 -0.65 48.83
C LEU A 482 -74.68 0.67 49.16
N LEU A 483 -75.36 1.80 49.00
CA LEU A 483 -74.93 3.09 49.50
C LEU A 483 -75.59 3.34 50.86
N THR A 484 -74.78 3.58 51.89
CA THR A 484 -75.24 3.88 53.27
C THR A 484 -74.35 4.93 53.90
N ARG A 485 -74.91 5.86 54.68
CA ARG A 485 -74.12 6.92 55.35
C ARG A 485 -74.13 6.84 56.86
#